data_AF-A0AAJ3DMJ9-F1
#
_entry.id   AF-A0AAJ3DMJ9-F1
#
_cell.length_a   1.000
_cell.length_b   1.000
_cell.length_c   1.000
_cell.angle_alpha   90.00
_cell.angle_beta   90.00
_cell.angle_gamma   90.00
#
_symmetry.space_group_name_H-M   'P 1'
#
loop_
_entity.id
_entity.type
_entity.pdbx_description
1 polymer ?
#
loop_
_entity_poly.entity_id
_entity_poly.type
_entity_poly.pdbx_seq_one_letter_code
_entity_poly.pdbx_strand_id
1 'polypeptide(L)'
;MLADLDVTPHALARRHRPVTFVDVVHEGSTFTELFALLDDWIVESREPWEVVRRKLRFLGVTRSRKTSPNTWRWHQHAGWTRRLPAASVRNVSLDALVWSYFGDHQTKLTRSFRPDRWLLTDDGPDRDERARQALAEAVALVAYGRGAPGRRALAAATSHEPALAEPWLRSVVRQLNGV
;
A
#
# COMPACT_ATOMS: atom_id res chain seq x y z
N MET A 1 -5.42 -3.42 15.56
CA MET A 1 -5.06 -2.77 14.27
C MET A 1 -5.58 -3.52 13.05
N LEU A 2 -5.16 -4.76 12.76
CA LEU A 2 -5.72 -5.51 11.61
C LEU A 2 -7.21 -5.85 11.78
N ALA A 3 -7.61 -6.25 12.99
CA ALA A 3 -9.01 -6.47 13.33
C ALA A 3 -9.87 -5.21 13.14
N ASP A 4 -9.37 -4.05 13.56
CA ASP A 4 -10.07 -2.75 13.45
C ASP A 4 -10.28 -2.32 11.98
N LEU A 5 -9.55 -2.92 11.04
CA LEU A 5 -9.65 -2.67 9.60
C LEU A 5 -10.45 -3.78 8.86
N ASP A 6 -11.13 -4.66 9.59
CA ASP A 6 -11.78 -5.87 9.07
C ASP A 6 -10.83 -6.75 8.25
N VAL A 7 -9.58 -6.85 8.73
CA VAL A 7 -8.54 -7.74 8.21
C VAL A 7 -8.30 -8.85 9.22
N THR A 8 -9.34 -9.64 9.47
CA THR A 8 -9.29 -10.89 10.25
C THR A 8 -9.52 -12.07 9.32
N PRO A 9 -9.08 -13.29 9.66
CA PRO A 9 -9.36 -14.48 8.86
C PRO A 9 -10.85 -14.63 8.52
N HIS A 10 -11.72 -14.42 9.52
CA HIS A 10 -13.16 -14.52 9.38
C HIS A 10 -13.74 -13.49 8.40
N ALA A 11 -13.32 -12.22 8.53
CA ALA A 11 -13.75 -11.15 7.65
C ALA A 11 -13.22 -11.36 6.23
N LEU A 12 -11.95 -11.77 6.08
CA LEU A 12 -11.33 -12.04 4.79
C LEU A 12 -12.06 -13.14 4.03
N ALA A 13 -12.45 -14.24 4.68
CA ALA A 13 -13.17 -15.35 4.06
C ALA A 13 -14.53 -14.91 3.47
N ARG A 14 -15.16 -13.89 4.05
CA ARG A 14 -16.52 -13.44 3.69
C ARG A 14 -16.54 -12.16 2.87
N ARG A 15 -15.42 -11.46 2.74
CA ARG A 15 -15.35 -10.17 2.05
C ARG A 15 -15.66 -10.31 0.55
N HIS A 16 -16.50 -9.42 0.03
CA HIS A 16 -16.78 -9.37 -1.41
C HIS A 16 -15.55 -8.95 -2.22
N ARG A 17 -14.85 -7.89 -1.77
CA ARG A 17 -13.68 -7.32 -2.45
C ARG A 17 -12.39 -7.73 -1.74
N PRO A 18 -11.30 -7.99 -2.47
CA PRO A 18 -9.99 -8.22 -1.84
C PRO A 18 -9.52 -7.01 -1.03
N VAL A 19 -8.74 -7.26 0.02
CA VAL A 19 -7.92 -6.26 0.69
C VAL A 19 -6.60 -6.12 -0.08
N THR A 20 -6.12 -4.88 -0.22
CA THR A 20 -4.82 -4.60 -0.83
C THR A 20 -3.91 -3.95 0.19
N PHE A 21 -2.80 -4.61 0.53
CA PHE A 21 -1.72 -4.02 1.30
C PHE A 21 -0.79 -3.27 0.35
N VAL A 22 -0.46 -2.02 0.69
CA VAL A 22 0.37 -1.14 -0.13
C VAL A 22 1.52 -0.65 0.74
N ASP A 23 2.74 -0.75 0.24
CA ASP A 23 3.93 -0.30 0.96
C ASP A 23 5.02 0.19 -0.01
N VAL A 24 5.92 1.05 0.47
CA VAL A 24 7.13 1.46 -0.23
C VAL A 24 8.20 0.40 0.00
N VAL A 25 8.52 -0.37 -1.04
CA VAL A 25 9.27 -1.62 -0.89
C VAL A 25 10.72 -1.49 -1.36
N HIS A 26 11.66 -1.70 -0.43
CA HIS A 26 13.07 -1.97 -0.73
C HIS A 26 13.29 -3.46 -1.01
N GLU A 27 13.12 -4.32 0.02
CA GLU A 27 13.39 -5.77 -0.05
C GLU A 27 12.16 -6.67 0.14
N GLY A 28 11.04 -6.14 0.63
CA GLY A 28 9.79 -6.89 0.81
C GLY A 28 9.71 -7.71 2.12
N SER A 29 10.62 -7.46 3.07
CA SER A 29 10.60 -8.08 4.40
C SER A 29 9.28 -7.78 5.14
N THR A 30 8.82 -6.52 5.15
CA THR A 30 7.55 -6.12 5.78
C THR A 30 6.37 -6.97 5.29
N PHE A 31 6.24 -7.17 3.98
CA PHE A 31 5.17 -8.01 3.43
C PHE A 31 5.35 -9.49 3.75
N THR A 32 6.60 -9.96 3.89
CA THR A 32 6.87 -11.33 4.32
C THR A 32 6.40 -11.58 5.76
N GLU A 33 6.75 -10.69 6.68
CA GLU A 33 6.31 -10.77 8.08
C GLU A 33 4.79 -10.66 8.20
N LEU A 34 4.19 -9.69 7.50
CA LEU A 34 2.74 -9.54 7.48
C LEU A 34 2.03 -10.78 6.91
N PHE A 35 2.55 -11.37 5.83
CA PHE A 35 1.98 -12.57 5.27
C PHE A 35 2.09 -13.76 6.23
N ALA A 36 3.25 -13.95 6.88
CA ALA A 36 3.44 -15.02 7.85
C ALA A 36 2.45 -14.90 9.01
N LEU A 37 2.32 -13.69 9.59
CA LEU A 37 1.34 -13.43 10.65
C LEU A 37 -0.10 -13.76 10.22
N LEU A 38 -0.50 -13.32 9.02
CA LEU A 38 -1.84 -13.61 8.51
C LEU A 38 -2.04 -15.09 8.25
N ASP A 39 -1.04 -15.77 7.70
CA ASP A 39 -1.11 -17.20 7.40
C ASP A 39 -1.27 -18.03 8.67
N ASP A 40 -0.45 -17.75 9.69
CA ASP A 40 -0.55 -18.41 11.00
C ASP A 40 -1.93 -18.20 11.62
N TRP A 41 -2.45 -16.97 11.57
CA TRP A 41 -3.77 -16.65 12.11
C TRP A 41 -4.91 -17.32 11.33
N ILE A 42 -4.79 -17.44 10.00
CA ILE A 42 -5.77 -18.15 9.15
C ILE A 42 -5.77 -19.65 9.48
N VAL A 43 -4.59 -20.24 9.66
CA VAL A 43 -4.43 -21.66 10.04
C VAL A 43 -5.06 -21.89 11.42
N GLU A 44 -4.77 -21.05 12.40
CA GLU A 44 -5.32 -21.13 13.75
C GLU A 44 -6.86 -20.99 13.74
N SER A 45 -7.39 -20.04 12.96
CA SER A 45 -8.82 -19.79 12.85
C SER A 45 -9.57 -20.80 11.97
N ARG A 46 -8.85 -21.72 11.31
CA ARG A 46 -9.39 -22.74 10.38
C ARG A 46 -10.26 -22.16 9.27
N GLU A 47 -9.98 -20.95 8.83
CA GLU A 47 -10.70 -20.34 7.71
C GLU A 47 -10.21 -20.92 6.37
N PRO A 48 -11.07 -21.02 5.35
CA PRO A 48 -10.74 -21.73 4.12
C PRO A 48 -9.69 -20.98 3.29
N TRP A 49 -8.45 -21.47 3.32
CA TRP A 49 -7.31 -20.86 2.63
C TRP A 49 -7.57 -20.55 1.15
N GLU A 50 -8.21 -21.46 0.41
CA GLU A 50 -8.50 -21.27 -1.02
C GLU A 50 -9.42 -20.08 -1.30
N VAL A 51 -10.27 -19.71 -0.33
CA VAL A 51 -11.11 -18.51 -0.39
C VAL A 51 -10.28 -17.30 0.00
N VAL A 52 -9.62 -17.35 1.17
CA VAL A 52 -8.89 -16.21 1.74
C VAL A 52 -7.76 -15.74 0.82
N ARG A 53 -6.99 -16.65 0.22
CA ARG A 53 -5.86 -16.30 -0.66
C ARG A 53 -6.25 -15.48 -1.89
N ARG A 54 -7.51 -15.57 -2.33
CA ARG A 54 -8.04 -14.77 -3.46
C ARG A 54 -8.48 -13.36 -3.01
N LYS A 55 -8.51 -13.12 -1.71
CA LYS A 55 -8.90 -11.86 -1.06
C LYS A 55 -7.72 -11.05 -0.55
N LEU A 56 -6.50 -11.57 -0.69
CA LEU A 56 -5.27 -10.86 -0.34
C LEU A 56 -4.60 -10.31 -1.60
N ARG A 57 -4.21 -9.03 -1.57
CA ARG A 57 -3.39 -8.39 -2.61
C ARG A 57 -2.27 -7.59 -1.97
N PHE A 58 -1.14 -7.51 -2.65
CA PHE A 58 0.06 -6.80 -2.23
C PHE A 58 0.54 -5.93 -3.40
N LEU A 59 0.66 -4.63 -3.14
CA LEU A 59 1.14 -3.64 -4.09
C LEU A 59 2.42 -3.02 -3.56
N GLY A 60 3.55 -3.37 -4.16
CA GLY A 60 4.84 -2.76 -3.84
C GLY A 60 5.06 -1.48 -4.64
N VAL A 61 5.24 -0.36 -3.96
CA VAL A 61 5.74 0.88 -4.55
C VAL A 61 7.27 0.79 -4.57
N THR A 62 7.84 0.50 -5.74
CA THR A 62 9.26 0.21 -5.91
C THR A 62 10.00 1.34 -6.60
N ARG A 63 11.32 1.40 -6.42
CA ARG A 63 12.18 2.28 -7.20
C ARG A 63 12.14 1.88 -8.67
N SER A 64 11.94 2.85 -9.57
CA SER A 64 12.09 2.62 -11.01
C SER A 64 13.50 2.12 -11.31
N ARG A 65 13.56 1.03 -12.08
CA ARG A 65 14.78 0.39 -12.54
C ARG A 65 14.63 0.17 -14.05
N LYS A 66 15.73 -0.21 -14.71
CA LYS A 66 15.68 -0.62 -16.13
C LYS A 66 14.57 -1.67 -16.32
N THR A 67 13.80 -1.53 -17.40
CA THR A 67 12.81 -2.55 -17.78
C THR A 67 13.56 -3.70 -18.44
N SER A 68 13.85 -4.75 -17.67
CA SER A 68 14.54 -5.95 -18.12
C SER A 68 13.99 -7.17 -17.37
N PRO A 69 13.92 -8.36 -18.00
CA PRO A 69 13.59 -9.59 -17.30
C PRO A 69 14.59 -9.92 -16.18
N ASN A 70 15.83 -9.42 -16.27
CA ASN A 70 16.88 -9.62 -15.26
C ASN A 70 16.83 -8.58 -14.14
N THR A 71 15.88 -7.64 -14.18
CA THR A 71 15.72 -6.67 -13.10
C THR A 71 15.19 -7.38 -11.87
N TRP A 72 16.01 -7.39 -10.81
CA TRP A 72 15.65 -7.91 -9.50
C TRP A 72 14.33 -7.29 -9.01
N ARG A 73 13.39 -8.15 -8.59
CA ARG A 73 12.09 -7.76 -8.01
C ARG A 73 11.87 -8.55 -6.72
N TRP A 74 11.60 -7.83 -5.63
CA TRP A 74 11.42 -8.42 -4.30
C TRP A 74 10.47 -9.64 -4.28
N HIS A 75 9.33 -9.57 -4.97
CA HIS A 75 8.33 -10.65 -4.95
C HIS A 75 8.84 -11.96 -5.58
N GLN A 76 9.80 -11.90 -6.50
CA GLN A 76 10.39 -13.10 -7.10
C GLN A 76 11.24 -13.89 -6.09
N HIS A 77 11.75 -13.21 -5.07
CA HIS A 77 12.57 -13.80 -4.01
C HIS A 77 11.77 -14.08 -2.73
N ALA A 78 10.52 -13.64 -2.66
CA ALA A 78 9.60 -13.90 -1.56
C ALA A 78 8.77 -15.17 -1.86
N GLY A 79 9.20 -16.31 -1.31
CA GLY A 79 8.61 -17.63 -1.64
C GLY A 79 7.11 -17.75 -1.38
N TRP A 80 6.59 -17.02 -0.39
CA TRP A 80 5.17 -17.00 -0.04
C TRP A 80 4.27 -16.47 -1.17
N THR A 81 4.80 -15.62 -2.05
CA THR A 81 4.02 -15.03 -3.15
C THR A 81 3.47 -16.09 -4.11
N ARG A 82 4.15 -17.24 -4.24
CA ARG A 82 3.70 -18.39 -5.03
C ARG A 82 2.44 -19.07 -4.50
N ARG A 83 2.08 -18.82 -3.23
CA ARG A 83 0.87 -19.35 -2.60
C ARG A 83 -0.38 -18.54 -3.00
N LEU A 84 -0.19 -17.34 -3.55
CA LEU A 84 -1.25 -16.46 -4.01
C LEU A 84 -1.46 -16.58 -5.53
N PRO A 85 -2.66 -16.22 -6.04
CA PRO A 85 -2.85 -16.03 -7.47
C PRO A 85 -1.87 -15.01 -8.05
N ALA A 86 -1.37 -15.23 -9.26
CA ALA A 86 -0.33 -14.40 -9.89
C ALA A 86 -0.67 -12.90 -9.98
N ALA A 87 -1.95 -12.55 -10.08
CA ALA A 87 -2.40 -11.16 -10.12
C ALA A 87 -2.42 -10.45 -8.75
N SER A 88 -2.17 -11.18 -7.66
CA SER A 88 -2.30 -10.67 -6.29
C SER A 88 -1.10 -9.86 -5.85
N VAL A 89 0.06 -10.05 -6.47
CA VAL A 89 1.28 -9.30 -6.14
C VAL A 89 1.68 -8.46 -7.36
N ARG A 90 1.67 -7.15 -7.21
CA ARG A 90 2.00 -6.20 -8.27
C ARG A 90 2.97 -5.16 -7.75
N ASN A 91 3.72 -4.55 -8.66
CA ASN A 91 4.55 -3.41 -8.36
C ASN A 91 4.10 -2.21 -9.20
N VAL A 92 4.18 -1.03 -8.59
CA VAL A 92 4.20 0.26 -9.29
C VAL A 92 5.54 0.91 -9.00
N SER A 93 6.12 1.54 -10.01
CA SER A 93 7.45 2.14 -9.87
C SER A 93 7.37 3.65 -9.78
N LEU A 94 8.17 4.24 -8.90
CA LEU A 94 8.36 5.69 -8.82
C LEU A 94 9.75 6.07 -9.30
N ASP A 95 9.92 7.34 -9.71
CA ASP A 95 11.25 7.92 -9.89
C ASP A 95 12.14 7.67 -8.66
N ALA A 96 13.45 7.54 -8.87
CA ALA A 96 14.37 7.16 -7.82
C ALA A 96 14.42 8.15 -6.65
N LEU A 97 14.37 9.45 -6.95
CA LEU A 97 14.40 10.49 -5.92
C LEU A 97 13.07 10.54 -5.17
N VAL A 98 11.95 10.38 -5.87
CA VAL A 98 10.62 10.34 -5.25
C VAL A 98 10.47 9.11 -4.36
N TRP A 99 10.93 7.95 -4.83
CA TRP A 99 10.93 6.73 -4.02
C TRP A 99 11.78 6.89 -2.77
N SER A 100 13.00 7.44 -2.89
CA SER A 100 13.90 7.67 -1.76
C SER A 100 13.37 8.72 -0.79
N TYR A 101 12.66 9.73 -1.28
CA TYR A 101 11.95 10.66 -0.41
C TYR A 101 11.00 9.91 0.53
N PHE A 102 10.11 9.06 -0.02
CA PHE A 102 9.18 8.31 0.81
C PHE A 102 9.84 7.20 1.65
N GLY A 103 10.91 6.56 1.16
CA GLY A 103 11.57 5.46 1.86
C GLY A 103 12.50 5.94 2.98
N ASP A 104 13.28 6.99 2.73
CA ASP A 104 14.49 7.31 3.50
C ASP A 104 14.43 8.68 4.20
N HIS A 105 13.70 9.66 3.62
CA HIS A 105 13.82 11.07 4.03
C HIS A 105 12.55 11.68 4.62
N GLN A 106 11.37 11.20 4.22
CA GLN A 106 10.11 11.72 4.72
C GLN A 106 10.00 11.42 6.22
N THR A 107 9.88 12.47 7.02
CA THR A 107 9.63 12.34 8.46
C THR A 107 8.30 11.62 8.67
N LYS A 108 8.35 10.47 9.34
CA LYS A 108 7.16 9.64 9.60
C LYS A 108 6.42 10.16 10.82
N LEU A 109 5.11 10.33 10.69
CA LEU A 109 4.24 10.75 11.80
C LEU A 109 3.96 9.61 12.77
N THR A 110 4.00 8.36 12.28
CA THR A 110 3.85 7.16 13.09
C THR A 110 5.22 6.63 13.47
N ARG A 111 5.41 6.34 14.76
CA ARG A 111 6.62 5.69 15.25
C ARG A 111 6.71 4.27 14.70
N SER A 112 7.94 3.76 14.55
CA SER A 112 8.16 2.38 14.12
C SER A 112 7.48 1.40 15.07
N PHE A 113 6.65 0.49 14.53
CA PHE A 113 5.88 -0.46 15.31
C PHE A 113 6.68 -1.74 15.63
N ARG A 114 7.75 -1.57 16.39
CA ARG A 114 8.64 -2.68 16.78
C ARG A 114 8.02 -3.55 17.90
N PRO A 115 8.41 -4.83 18.04
CA PRO A 115 7.84 -5.74 19.04
C PRO A 115 7.83 -5.22 20.48
N ASP A 116 8.86 -4.48 20.88
CA ASP A 116 8.97 -3.83 22.19
C ASP A 116 7.92 -2.73 22.43
N ARG A 117 7.19 -2.32 21.38
CA ARG A 117 6.18 -1.26 21.43
C ARG A 117 4.75 -1.77 21.25
N TRP A 118 4.54 -3.06 21.00
CA TRP A 118 3.20 -3.59 20.68
C TRP A 118 2.19 -3.45 21.81
N LEU A 119 2.64 -3.44 23.07
CA LEU A 119 1.79 -3.29 24.25
C LEU A 119 1.76 -1.85 24.79
N LEU A 120 2.53 -0.94 24.19
CA LEU A 120 2.54 0.45 24.61
C LEU A 120 1.31 1.17 24.05
N THR A 121 0.81 2.14 24.81
CA THR A 121 -0.26 3.02 24.34
C THR A 121 0.26 3.87 23.18
N ASP A 122 -0.56 4.02 22.13
CA ASP A 122 -0.26 4.92 21.03
C ASP A 122 -0.65 6.35 21.43
N ASP A 123 0.33 7.12 21.90
CA ASP A 123 0.16 8.52 22.30
C ASP A 123 0.11 9.49 21.09
N GLY A 124 0.15 8.95 19.86
CA GLY A 124 0.15 9.72 18.63
C GLY A 124 1.54 10.22 18.20
N PRO A 125 1.60 11.15 17.23
CA PRO A 125 2.86 11.67 16.70
C PRO A 125 3.62 12.50 17.73
N ASP A 126 4.94 12.54 17.57
CA ASP A 126 5.80 13.44 18.35
C ASP A 126 5.40 14.91 18.14
N ARG A 127 5.69 15.78 19.13
CA ARG A 127 5.32 17.21 19.10
C ARG A 127 6.49 18.14 18.78
N ASP A 128 7.58 17.59 18.25
CA ASP A 128 8.75 18.36 17.85
C ASP A 128 8.52 19.13 16.54
N GLU A 129 9.49 19.96 16.16
CA GLU A 129 9.39 20.80 14.96
C GLU A 129 9.30 19.97 13.67
N ARG A 130 10.00 18.83 13.60
CA ARG A 130 10.02 17.97 12.42
C ARG A 130 8.67 17.29 12.22
N ALA A 131 8.08 16.77 13.28
CA ALA A 131 6.75 16.19 13.26
C ALA A 131 5.68 17.23 12.94
N ARG A 132 5.81 18.47 13.45
CA ARG A 132 4.92 19.57 13.07
C ARG A 132 5.02 19.92 11.59
N GLN A 133 6.23 20.00 11.03
CA GLN A 133 6.43 20.23 9.60
C GLN A 133 5.86 19.10 8.75
N ALA A 134 6.11 17.84 9.12
CA ALA A 134 5.58 16.68 8.41
C ALA A 134 4.04 16.63 8.47
N LEU A 135 3.45 17.03 9.60
CA LEU A 135 2.00 17.11 9.73
C LEU A 135 1.43 18.22 8.86
N ALA A 136 2.07 19.38 8.80
CA ALA A 136 1.68 20.49 7.93
C ALA A 136 1.75 20.08 6.45
N GLU A 137 2.80 19.37 6.04
CA GLU A 137 2.91 18.80 4.69
C GLU A 137 1.78 17.81 4.40
N ALA A 138 1.51 16.87 5.30
CA ALA A 138 0.44 15.88 5.13
C ALA A 138 -0.93 16.56 4.99
N VAL A 139 -1.22 17.56 5.82
CA VAL A 139 -2.46 18.35 5.74
C VAL A 139 -2.54 19.11 4.41
N ALA A 140 -1.45 19.76 3.98
CA ALA A 140 -1.40 20.49 2.72
C ALA A 140 -1.63 19.57 1.51
N LEU A 141 -1.00 18.39 1.49
CA LEU A 141 -1.19 17.39 0.43
C LEU A 141 -2.63 16.89 0.37
N VAL A 142 -3.24 16.56 1.52
CA VAL A 142 -4.64 16.12 1.59
C VAL A 142 -5.59 17.24 1.16
N ALA A 143 -5.36 18.46 1.62
CA ALA A 143 -6.17 19.62 1.24
C ALA A 143 -6.09 19.89 -0.27
N TYR A 144 -4.88 19.86 -0.84
CA TYR A 144 -4.68 20.01 -2.28
C TYR A 144 -5.39 18.91 -3.07
N GLY A 145 -5.20 17.64 -2.69
CA GLY A 145 -5.81 16.50 -3.37
C GLY A 145 -7.34 16.44 -3.26
N ARG A 146 -7.92 17.03 -2.21
CA ARG A 146 -9.38 17.19 -2.06
C ARG A 146 -9.92 18.40 -2.83
N GLY A 147 -9.09 19.43 -3.01
CA GLY A 147 -9.45 20.64 -3.73
C GLY A 147 -9.62 20.43 -5.24
N ALA A 148 -10.48 21.24 -5.86
CA ALA A 148 -10.68 21.19 -7.31
C ALA A 148 -9.39 21.33 -8.13
N PRO A 149 -8.41 22.19 -7.77
CA PRO A 149 -7.14 22.27 -8.49
C PRO A 149 -6.37 20.95 -8.48
N GLY A 150 -6.18 20.32 -7.32
CA GLY A 150 -5.42 19.07 -7.22
C GLY A 150 -6.13 17.90 -7.89
N ARG A 151 -7.46 17.81 -7.76
CA ARG A 151 -8.25 16.80 -8.48
C ARG A 151 -8.12 16.93 -9.99
N ARG A 152 -8.20 18.15 -10.53
CA ARG A 152 -8.00 18.40 -11.97
C ARG A 152 -6.58 18.09 -12.41
N ALA A 153 -5.56 18.42 -11.60
CA ALA A 153 -4.17 18.07 -11.90
C ALA A 153 -3.98 16.54 -11.98
N LEU A 154 -4.56 15.79 -11.03
CA LEU A 154 -4.54 14.33 -11.05
C LEU A 154 -5.28 13.77 -12.27
N ALA A 155 -6.47 14.31 -12.59
CA ALA A 155 -7.24 13.91 -13.76
C ALA A 155 -6.45 14.16 -15.06
N ALA A 156 -5.80 15.32 -15.18
CA ALA A 156 -4.98 15.68 -16.33
C ALA A 156 -3.76 14.76 -16.46
N ALA A 157 -3.01 14.52 -15.38
CA ALA A 157 -1.88 13.59 -15.40
C ALA A 157 -2.31 12.18 -15.83
N THR A 158 -3.43 11.70 -15.28
CA THR A 158 -3.98 10.37 -15.58
C THR A 158 -4.52 10.26 -17.01
N SER A 159 -4.98 11.36 -17.61
CA SER A 159 -5.57 11.35 -18.95
C SER A 159 -4.55 11.09 -20.07
N HIS A 160 -3.26 11.18 -19.77
CA HIS A 160 -2.19 10.87 -20.72
C HIS A 160 -1.72 9.40 -20.63
N GLU A 161 -2.28 8.62 -19.71
CA GLU A 161 -1.91 7.22 -19.54
C GLU A 161 -2.62 6.34 -20.59
N PRO A 162 -1.94 5.36 -21.22
CA PRO A 162 -2.56 4.43 -22.18
C PRO A 162 -3.76 3.67 -21.61
N ALA A 163 -3.75 3.43 -20.29
CA ALA A 163 -4.84 2.79 -19.57
C ALA A 163 -6.16 3.58 -19.59
N LEU A 164 -6.18 4.82 -20.09
CA LEU A 164 -7.42 5.59 -20.26
C LEU A 164 -8.37 4.95 -21.28
N ALA A 165 -7.86 4.07 -22.15
CA ALA A 165 -8.72 3.22 -22.99
C ALA A 165 -9.69 2.36 -22.15
N GLU A 166 -9.31 2.03 -20.91
CA GLU A 166 -10.08 1.17 -20.03
C GLU A 166 -11.24 1.91 -19.34
N PRO A 167 -12.45 1.31 -19.26
CA PRO A 167 -13.61 1.92 -18.62
C PRO A 167 -13.38 2.33 -17.16
N TRP A 168 -12.60 1.54 -16.40
CA TRP A 168 -12.36 1.80 -14.99
C TRP A 168 -11.55 3.08 -14.76
N LEU A 169 -10.55 3.37 -15.60
CA LEU A 169 -9.74 4.58 -15.44
C LEU A 169 -10.51 5.82 -15.87
N ARG A 170 -11.32 5.71 -16.95
CA ARG A 170 -12.24 6.79 -17.34
C ARG A 170 -13.22 7.14 -16.23
N SER A 171 -13.75 6.13 -15.53
CA SER A 171 -14.63 6.36 -14.37
C SER A 171 -13.93 7.12 -13.25
N VAL A 172 -12.66 6.82 -12.97
CA VAL A 172 -11.87 7.53 -11.96
C VAL A 172 -11.62 8.98 -12.39
N VAL A 173 -11.25 9.22 -13.64
CA VAL A 173 -11.01 10.57 -14.17
C VAL A 173 -12.29 11.42 -14.11
N ARG A 174 -13.46 10.85 -14.44
CA ARG A 174 -14.76 11.53 -14.30
C ARG A 174 -15.05 11.91 -12.85
N GLN A 175 -14.90 10.95 -11.94
CA GLN A 175 -15.05 11.20 -10.51
C GLN A 175 -14.12 12.32 -10.04
N LEU A 176 -12.84 12.31 -10.41
CA LEU A 176 -11.89 13.39 -10.06
C LEU A 176 -12.38 14.75 -10.56
N ASN A 177 -12.91 14.83 -11.77
CA ASN A 177 -13.48 16.06 -12.34
C ASN A 177 -14.84 16.46 -11.74
N GLY A 178 -15.46 15.61 -10.91
CA GLY A 178 -16.76 15.87 -10.29
C GLY A 178 -17.95 15.57 -11.21
N VAL A 179 -17.75 14.68 -12.20
CA VAL A 179 -18.75 14.23 -13.19
C VAL A 179 -19.07 12.75 -12.98
#